data_AF-A0A2N6AIQ4-F1
#
_entry.id   AF-A0A2N6AIQ4-F1
#
_cell.length_a   1.000
_cell.length_b   1.000
_cell.length_c   1.000
_cell.angle_alpha   90.00
_cell.angle_beta   90.00
_cell.angle_gamma   90.00
#
_symmetry.space_group_name_H-M   'P 1'
#
loop_
_entity.id
_entity.type
_entity.pdbx_description
1 polymer ?
#
loop_
_entity_poly.entity_id
_entity_poly.type
_entity_poly.pdbx_seq_one_letter_code
_entity_poly.pdbx_strand_id
1 'polypeptide(L)' 'MILVRTPFRLPLGGGGTDLPAYYSRFGGKLITAAVDKYMFVNINVPAIVDKILIKYTRAEAVDVDKLDDIQHELV' A
#
# COMPACT_ATOMS: atom_id res chain seq x y z
N MET A 1 -6.63 16.08 9.18
CA MET A 1 -6.31 14.66 9.46
C MET A 1 -7.22 13.80 8.61
N ILE A 2 -6.65 12.93 7.78
CA ILE A 2 -7.36 11.96 6.95
C ILE A 2 -6.98 10.57 7.48
N LEU A 3 -7.98 9.73 7.73
CA LEU A 3 -7.78 8.35 8.14
C LEU A 3 -8.46 7.44 7.13
N VAL A 4 -7.72 6.50 6.56
CA VAL A 4 -8.22 5.52 5.61
C VAL A 4 -8.05 4.12 6.21
N ARG A 5 -9.05 3.26 5.99
CA ARG A 5 -8.97 1.83 6.28
C ARG A 5 -9.25 1.04 5.01
N THR A 6 -8.44 0.02 4.75
CA THR A 6 -8.60 -0.88 3.60
C THR A 6 -8.71 -2.30 4.12
N PRO A 7 -9.77 -3.07 3.78
CA PRO A 7 -9.89 -4.45 4.24
C PRO A 7 -8.83 -5.33 3.57
N PHE A 8 -8.29 -6.29 4.33
CA PHE A 8 -7.55 -7.40 3.76
C PHE A 8 -8.51 -8.33 3.02
N ARG A 9 -7.95 -9.15 2.11
CA ARG A 9 -8.71 -10.11 1.30
C ARG A 9 -8.13 -11.51 1.43
N LEU A 10 -9.01 -12.51 1.42
CA LEU A 10 -8.64 -13.92 1.37
C LEU A 10 -9.00 -14.49 -0.01
N PRO A 11 -8.05 -15.05 -0.77
CA PRO A 11 -8.37 -15.73 -2.02
C PRO A 11 -9.12 -17.04 -1.75
N LEU A 12 -10.25 -17.25 -2.41
CA LEU A 12 -11.08 -18.45 -2.29
C LEU A 12 -10.85 -19.42 -3.47
N GLY A 13 -10.46 -18.90 -4.63
CA GLY A 13 -10.16 -19.70 -5.82
C GLY A 13 -9.55 -18.87 -6.94
N GLY A 14 -8.81 -19.52 -7.84
CA GLY A 14 -8.15 -18.83 -8.96
C GLY A 14 -6.82 -18.16 -8.62
N GLY A 15 -6.18 -18.55 -7.51
CA GLY A 15 -4.85 -18.06 -7.15
C GLY A 15 -3.80 -18.40 -8.21
N GLY A 16 -2.93 -17.44 -8.52
CA GLY A 16 -1.88 -17.57 -9.53
C GLY A 16 -2.35 -17.34 -10.97
N THR A 17 -3.66 -17.26 -11.21
CA THR A 17 -4.19 -16.92 -12.54
C THR A 17 -3.95 -15.46 -12.91
N ASP A 18 -3.66 -14.61 -11.94
CA ASP A 18 -3.29 -13.20 -12.08
C ASP A 18 -1.81 -12.98 -12.41
N LEU A 19 -0.99 -14.02 -12.40
CA LEU A 19 0.42 -13.93 -12.77
C LEU A 19 0.60 -13.81 -14.29
N PRO A 20 1.54 -12.97 -14.78
CA PRO A 20 1.81 -12.81 -16.21
C PRO A 20 2.11 -14.11 -16.94
N ALA A 21 2.77 -15.06 -16.28
CA ALA A 21 3.08 -16.38 -16.83
C ALA A 21 1.82 -17.22 -17.17
N TYR A 22 0.66 -16.87 -16.60
CA TYR A 22 -0.61 -17.57 -16.80
C TYR A 22 -1.62 -16.74 -17.60
N TYR A 23 -2.00 -15.53 -17.13
CA TYR A 23 -3.10 -14.80 -17.74
C TYR A 23 -2.84 -14.40 -19.19
N SER A 24 -1.56 -14.19 -19.57
CA SER A 24 -1.18 -13.80 -20.93
C SER A 24 -1.61 -14.82 -21.99
N ARG A 25 -1.83 -16.08 -21.59
CA ARG A 25 -2.22 -17.19 -22.48
C ARG A 25 -3.66 -17.66 -22.25
N PHE A 26 -4.14 -17.65 -21.01
CA PHE A 26 -5.40 -18.30 -20.62
C PHE A 26 -6.44 -17.35 -20.02
N GLY A 27 -6.09 -16.07 -19.82
CA GLY A 27 -6.88 -15.12 -19.04
C GLY A 27 -6.75 -15.34 -17.53
N GLY A 28 -7.14 -14.33 -16.74
CA GLY A 28 -7.10 -14.37 -15.28
C GLY A 28 -8.51 -14.36 -14.69
N LYS A 29 -8.76 -15.20 -13.68
CA LYS A 29 -10.01 -15.21 -12.91
C LYS A 29 -9.70 -15.51 -11.45
N LEU A 30 -10.05 -14.59 -10.56
CA LEU A 30 -9.84 -14.71 -9.13
C LEU A 30 -11.16 -14.50 -8.39
N ILE A 31 -11.47 -15.41 -7.46
CA ILE A 31 -12.57 -15.26 -6.50
C ILE A 31 -11.95 -15.00 -5.14
N THR A 32 -12.27 -13.87 -4.54
CA THR A 32 -11.74 -13.44 -3.25
C THR A 32 -12.82 -12.68 -2.47
N ALA A 33 -12.71 -12.67 -1.15
CA ALA A 33 -13.59 -11.91 -0.27
C ALA A 33 -12.77 -11.05 0.68
N ALA A 34 -13.30 -9.87 0.98
CA ALA A 34 -12.79 -9.05 2.08
C ALA A 34 -13.04 -9.76 3.41
N VAL A 35 -12.13 -9.62 4.36
CA VAL A 35 -12.27 -10.12 5.72
C VAL A 35 -12.33 -8.96 6.72
N ASP A 36 -12.84 -9.21 7.92
CA ASP A 36 -12.92 -8.21 8.99
C ASP A 36 -11.55 -7.97 9.68
N LYS A 37 -10.56 -7.62 8.85
CA LYS A 37 -9.19 -7.22 9.21
C LYS A 37 -8.80 -6.10 8.26
N TYR A 38 -8.16 -5.05 8.76
CA TYR A 38 -7.90 -3.84 7.99
C TYR A 38 -6.46 -3.34 8.14
N MET A 39 -5.94 -2.78 7.06
CA MET A 39 -4.77 -1.90 7.08
C MET A 39 -5.26 -0.46 7.30
N PHE A 40 -4.59 0.29 8.17
CA PHE A 40 -4.91 1.69 8.44
C PHE A 40 -3.78 2.60 7.96
N VAL A 41 -4.15 3.70 7.31
CA VAL A 41 -3.22 4.76 6.93
C VAL A 41 -3.75 6.09 7.47
N ASN A 42 -2.91 6.79 8.24
CA ASN A 42 -3.21 8.12 8.75
C ASN A 42 -2.33 9.15 8.02
N ILE A 43 -2.97 10.20 7.51
CA ILE A 43 -2.30 11.33 6.88
C ILE A 43 -2.69 12.59 7.64
N ASN A 44 -1.69 13.34 8.10
CA ASN A 44 -1.86 14.63 8.73
C ASN A 44 -0.75 15.57 8.29
N VAL A 45 -0.99 16.87 8.46
CA VAL A 45 0.06 17.87 8.28
C VAL A 45 1.08 17.66 9.41
N PRO A 46 2.35 17.36 9.09
CA PRO A 46 3.35 17.11 10.11
C PRO A 46 3.60 18.39 10.92
N ALA A 47 3.97 18.21 12.20
CA ALA A 47 4.34 19.33 13.06
C ALA A 47 5.68 19.97 12.65
N ILE A 48 6.46 19.29 11.82
CA ILE A 48 7.75 19.74 11.32
C ILE A 48 7.52 20.45 9.99
N VAL A 49 7.93 21.71 9.92
CA VAL A 49 7.80 22.55 8.72
C VAL A 49 8.76 22.03 7.64
N ASP A 50 8.32 22.08 6.38
CA ASP A 50 9.10 21.72 5.18
C ASP A 50 9.68 20.30 5.18
N LYS A 51 9.04 19.39 5.92
CA LYS A 51 9.41 17.97 5.96
C LYS A 51 8.24 17.06 5.62
N ILE A 52 8.54 15.96 4.95
CA ILE A 52 7.67 14.82 4.74
C ILE A 52 8.05 13.76 5.77
N LEU A 53 7.08 13.34 6.60
CA LEU A 53 7.28 12.34 7.64
C LEU A 53 6.54 11.06 7.28
N ILE A 54 7.28 10.00 6.97
CA ILE A 54 6.73 8.69 6.61
C ILE A 54 7.03 7.72 7.75
N LYS A 55 5.98 7.10 8.30
CA LYS A 55 6.09 6.15 9.41
C LYS A 55 5.50 4.81 9.02
N TYR A 56 6.36 3.80 9.03
CA TYR A 56 6.06 2.39 8.81
C TYR A 56 6.88 1.58 9.81
N THR A 57 7.46 0.45 9.42
CA THR A 57 8.48 -0.27 10.21
C THR A 57 9.65 0.63 10.64
N ARG A 58 9.86 1.75 9.95
CA ARG A 58 10.84 2.80 10.27
C ARG A 58 10.18 4.18 10.22
N ALA A 59 10.89 5.21 10.68
CA ALA A 59 10.46 6.59 10.54
C ALA A 59 11.49 7.35 9.69
N GLU A 60 11.01 7.99 8.62
CA GLU A 60 11.79 8.80 7.69
C GLU A 60 11.30 10.23 7.71
N ALA A 61 12.22 11.19 7.78
CA ALA A 61 11.94 12.61 7.71
C ALA A 61 12.76 13.21 6.57
N VAL A 62 12.10 13.54 5.46
CA VAL A 62 12.72 13.98 4.21
C VAL A 62 12.34 15.43 3.92
N ASP A 63 13.23 16.22 3.34
CA ASP A 63 12.91 17.57 2.87
C ASP A 63 11.90 17.53 1.72
N VAL A 64 10.95 18.46 1.71
CA VAL A 64 9.92 18.53 0.64
C VAL A 64 10.50 18.66 -0.76
N ASP A 65 11.71 19.23 -0.88
CA ASP A 65 12.42 19.41 -2.15
C ASP A 65 13.25 18.19 -2.60
N LYS A 66 13.29 17.11 -1.80
CA LYS A 66 14.13 15.92 -2.04
C LYS A 66 13.34 14.63 -2.00
N LEU A 67 12.31 14.52 -2.84
CA LEU A 67 11.44 13.33 -2.89
C LEU A 67 12.22 12.03 -3.16
N ASP A 68 13.32 12.11 -3.92
CA ASP A 68 14.17 10.95 -4.24
C ASP A 68 14.90 10.35 -3.02
N ASP A 69 14.96 11.08 -1.88
CA ASP A 69 15.58 10.57 -0.64
C ASP A 69 14.64 9.60 0.11
N ILE A 70 13.36 9.52 -0.26
CA ILE A 70 12.39 8.60 0.34
C ILE A 70 12.81 7.15 0.05
N GLN A 71 12.92 6.34 1.09
CA GLN A 71 13.34 4.93 0.98
C GLN A 71 12.15 3.95 0.98
N HIS A 72 10.94 4.45 1.20
CA HIS A 72 9.75 3.63 1.27
C HIS A 72 9.39 3.06 -0.11
N GLU A 73 9.45 1.74 -0.29
CA GLU A 73 9.27 1.08 -1.60
C GLU A 73 7.93 1.36 -2.31
N LEU A 74 6.91 1.76 -1.55
CA LEU A 74 5.55 1.99 -2.06
C LEU A 74 5.12 3.47 -2.07
N VAL A 75 5.89 4.38 -1.46
CA VAL A 75 5.51 5.79 -1.28
C VAL A 75 6.61 6.64 -1.91
#